data_AF-A0A2N3FRY8-F1
#
_entry.id   AF-A0A2N3FRY8-F1
#
_cell.length_a   1.000
_cell.length_b   1.000
_cell.length_c   1.000
_cell.angle_alpha   90.00
_cell.angle_beta   90.00
_cell.angle_gamma   90.00
#
_symmetry.space_group_name_H-M   'P 1'
#
loop_
_entity.id
_entity.type
_entity.pdbx_description
1 polymer ?
#
loop_
_entity_poly.entity_id
_entity_poly.type
_entity_poly.pdbx_seq_one_letter_code
_entity_poly.pdbx_strand_id
1 'polypeptide(L)'
;MTSAVKIPIPTSPSSASSRPRFAWAISLSLAAALGATWGLVEPRGPVTGAQAVLVMVSTALLGWLGGRWTASRAAAALLPPAFLLGFELARRTSGLPTVAPFDPGSEFGLLAIALGRVVPWLLAGVPLVVGAGWGSRRVQPRRPVALVAGSAALALLAGWLVVPPVPNPVHTAGGFAELAPVELGGHRQWIEIRGTDRRNPVLLYLSGGPGQSDLAFSRVILEPLLDDVTIVDWDQRGTGKSYPALDEGSLTLDRAVGDVVELARHLTLRFGQPRVYLLGESWGSILG
;
A
#
# COMPACT_ATOMS: atom_id res chain seq x y z
N MET A 1 33.58 32.72 -70.41
CA MET A 1 33.81 32.23 -69.04
C MET A 1 33.04 33.12 -68.07
N THR A 2 31.80 32.75 -67.76
CA THR A 2 30.90 33.49 -66.86
C THR A 2 30.97 32.83 -65.48
N SER A 3 31.61 33.50 -64.52
CA SER A 3 31.69 33.06 -63.13
C SER A 3 30.36 33.36 -62.43
N ALA A 4 29.59 32.33 -62.09
CA ALA A 4 28.37 32.46 -61.32
C ALA A 4 28.71 32.63 -59.83
N VAL A 5 28.36 33.79 -59.27
CA VAL A 5 28.43 34.08 -57.84
C VAL A 5 27.37 33.24 -57.12
N LYS A 6 27.83 32.33 -56.24
CA LYS A 6 26.97 31.49 -55.39
C LYS A 6 26.55 32.32 -54.17
N ILE A 7 25.29 32.75 -54.13
CA ILE A 7 24.70 33.40 -52.94
C ILE A 7 24.38 32.29 -51.91
N PRO A 8 24.84 32.39 -50.66
CA PRO A 8 24.52 31.40 -49.64
C PRO A 8 23.07 31.56 -49.16
N ILE A 9 22.30 30.47 -49.24
CA ILE A 9 20.95 30.38 -48.68
C ILE A 9 21.06 30.31 -47.14
N PRO A 10 20.30 31.10 -46.36
CA PRO A 10 20.31 31.00 -44.91
C PRO A 10 19.71 29.65 -44.49
N THR A 11 20.49 28.84 -43.78
CA THR A 11 19.97 27.62 -43.13
C THR A 11 19.08 28.02 -41.96
N SER A 12 17.81 27.63 -41.99
CA SER A 12 16.90 27.78 -40.85
C SER A 12 17.49 27.10 -39.60
N PRO A 13 17.36 27.67 -38.39
CA PRO A 13 17.88 27.06 -37.18
C PRO A 13 17.28 25.66 -36.96
N SER A 14 18.14 24.71 -36.64
CA SER A 14 17.82 23.27 -36.62
C SER A 14 16.79 22.92 -35.54
N SER A 15 15.61 22.47 -35.98
CA SER A 15 14.56 21.86 -35.13
C SER A 15 15.00 20.57 -34.42
N ALA A 16 16.21 20.08 -34.68
CA ALA A 16 16.81 18.92 -34.05
C ALA A 16 17.31 19.19 -32.62
N SER A 17 17.66 20.43 -32.29
CA SER A 17 18.28 20.80 -30.99
C SER A 17 17.29 20.89 -29.82
N SER A 18 15.99 21.10 -30.10
CA SER A 18 14.94 21.31 -29.08
C SER A 18 14.22 20.02 -28.66
N ARG A 19 14.23 18.98 -29.51
CA ARG A 19 13.57 17.68 -29.27
C ARG A 19 13.92 17.01 -27.94
N PRO A 20 15.20 16.91 -27.52
CA PRO A 20 15.52 16.28 -26.23
C PRO A 20 15.05 17.14 -25.04
N ARG A 21 15.11 18.47 -25.14
CA ARG A 21 14.64 19.37 -24.07
C ARG A 21 13.14 19.26 -23.85
N PHE A 22 12.38 19.17 -24.94
CA PHE A 22 10.93 19.00 -24.89
C PHE A 22 10.54 17.62 -24.35
N ALA A 23 11.24 16.56 -24.74
CA ALA A 23 11.03 15.22 -24.19
C ALA A 23 11.28 15.14 -22.68
N TRP A 24 12.31 15.85 -22.19
CA TRP A 24 12.58 15.97 -20.75
C TRP A 24 11.49 16.72 -20.02
N ALA A 25 11.08 17.89 -20.53
CA ALA A 25 9.99 18.67 -19.94
C ALA A 25 8.71 17.83 -19.82
N ILE A 26 8.28 17.17 -20.91
CA ILE A 26 7.11 16.30 -20.90
C ILE A 26 7.25 15.17 -19.87
N SER A 27 8.37 14.46 -19.87
CA SER A 27 8.54 13.29 -19.01
C SER A 27 8.54 13.66 -17.52
N LEU A 28 9.19 14.77 -17.16
CA LEU A 28 9.20 15.29 -15.78
C LEU A 28 7.82 15.81 -15.36
N SER A 29 7.12 16.53 -16.25
CA SER A 29 5.76 17.00 -16.00
C SER A 29 4.78 15.84 -15.82
N LEU A 30 4.86 14.80 -16.65
CA LEU A 30 4.01 13.61 -16.50
C LEU A 30 4.33 12.83 -15.22
N ALA A 31 5.60 12.76 -14.82
CA ALA A 31 5.98 12.16 -13.55
C ALA A 31 5.40 12.92 -12.36
N ALA A 32 5.57 14.23 -12.33
CA ALA A 32 4.99 15.08 -11.29
C ALA A 32 3.45 15.00 -11.30
N ALA A 33 2.81 15.00 -12.47
CA ALA A 33 1.36 14.90 -12.59
C ALA A 33 0.83 13.55 -12.09
N LEU A 34 1.46 12.43 -12.48
CA LEU A 34 1.08 11.10 -11.99
C LEU A 34 1.27 11.00 -10.47
N GLY A 35 2.37 11.54 -9.95
CA GLY A 35 2.61 11.64 -8.51
C GLY A 35 1.51 12.44 -7.82
N ALA A 36 1.17 13.62 -8.35
CA ALA A 36 0.11 14.46 -7.80
C ALA A 36 -1.26 13.76 -7.82
N THR A 37 -1.61 13.05 -8.90
CA THR A 37 -2.84 12.25 -8.97
C THR A 37 -2.90 11.21 -7.85
N TRP A 38 -1.82 10.46 -7.64
CA TRP A 38 -1.76 9.50 -6.53
C TRP A 38 -1.83 10.18 -5.16
N GLY A 39 -1.20 11.35 -4.99
CA GLY A 39 -1.28 12.11 -3.74
C GLY A 39 -2.67 12.66 -3.43
N LEU A 40 -3.49 12.92 -4.45
CA LEU A 40 -4.88 13.35 -4.28
C LEU A 40 -5.84 12.17 -4.05
N VAL A 41 -5.66 11.07 -4.78
CA VAL A 41 -6.54 9.89 -4.70
C VAL A 41 -6.24 9.07 -3.45
N GLU A 42 -4.97 8.84 -3.16
CA GLU A 42 -4.50 8.04 -2.01
C GLU A 42 -3.47 8.86 -1.20
N PRO A 43 -3.91 9.87 -0.44
CA PRO A 43 -2.99 10.73 0.32
C PRO A 43 -2.19 9.97 1.38
N ARG A 44 -2.67 8.79 1.82
CA ARG A 44 -1.95 7.88 2.73
C ARG A 44 -0.93 6.98 2.01
N GLY A 45 -0.89 7.01 0.68
CA GLY A 45 -0.22 6.02 -0.15
C GLY A 45 -1.10 4.80 -0.43
N PRO A 46 -0.62 3.83 -1.24
CA PRO A 46 -1.38 2.61 -1.52
C PRO A 46 -1.53 1.76 -0.24
N VAL A 47 -2.77 1.57 0.20
CA VAL A 47 -3.13 0.86 1.45
C VAL A 47 -3.69 -0.54 1.20
N THR A 48 -3.97 -0.87 -0.05
CA THR A 48 -4.34 -2.22 -0.50
C THR A 48 -3.32 -2.76 -1.49
N GLY A 49 -3.23 -4.08 -1.60
CA GLY A 49 -2.39 -4.75 -2.60
C GLY A 49 -2.71 -4.34 -4.04
N ALA A 50 -4.00 -4.17 -4.36
CA ALA A 50 -4.44 -3.71 -5.68
C ALA A 50 -3.97 -2.27 -5.98
N GLN A 51 -4.11 -1.35 -5.03
CA GLN A 51 -3.59 0.02 -5.19
C GLN A 51 -2.07 0.01 -5.35
N ALA A 52 -1.34 -0.80 -4.56
CA ALA A 52 0.11 -0.90 -4.64
C ALA A 52 0.56 -1.39 -6.02
N VAL A 53 -0.09 -2.43 -6.56
CA VAL A 53 0.19 -2.91 -7.92
C VAL A 53 -0.15 -1.86 -8.98
N LEU A 54 -1.25 -1.13 -8.84
CA LEU A 54 -1.61 -0.07 -9.79
C LEU A 54 -0.58 1.08 -9.79
N VAL A 55 -0.08 1.48 -8.62
CA VAL A 55 1.06 2.42 -8.50
C VAL A 55 2.27 1.86 -9.25
N MET A 56 2.67 0.62 -8.94
CA MET A 56 3.86 0.00 -9.52
C MET A 56 3.79 -0.10 -11.06
N VAL A 57 2.63 -0.51 -11.60
CA VAL A 57 2.42 -0.64 -13.05
C VAL A 57 2.43 0.72 -13.73
N SER A 58 1.70 1.70 -13.18
CA SER A 58 1.63 3.05 -13.76
C SER A 58 2.99 3.74 -13.76
N THR A 59 3.78 3.61 -12.69
CA THR A 59 5.11 4.22 -12.60
C THR A 59 6.14 3.48 -13.45
N ALA A 60 6.07 2.14 -13.57
CA ALA A 60 6.91 1.39 -14.50
C ALA A 60 6.65 1.78 -15.97
N LEU A 61 5.39 1.93 -16.37
CA LEU A 61 5.01 2.36 -17.72
C LEU A 61 5.51 3.78 -18.01
N LEU A 62 5.29 4.71 -17.07
CA LEU A 62 5.79 6.07 -17.18
C LEU A 62 7.32 6.11 -17.28
N GLY A 63 8.01 5.34 -16.43
CA GLY A 63 9.46 5.20 -16.49
C GLY A 63 9.92 4.74 -17.87
N TRP A 64 9.29 3.69 -18.41
CA TRP A 64 9.58 3.17 -19.74
C TRP A 64 9.38 4.20 -20.85
N LEU A 65 8.26 4.92 -20.84
CA LEU A 65 7.99 6.01 -21.79
C LEU A 65 9.03 7.13 -21.67
N GLY A 66 9.30 7.61 -20.46
CA GLY A 66 10.24 8.68 -20.19
C GLY A 66 11.68 8.31 -20.58
N GLY A 67 12.14 7.09 -20.26
CA GLY A 67 13.44 6.58 -20.70
C GLY A 67 13.56 6.50 -22.23
N ARG A 68 12.47 6.18 -22.92
CA ARG A 68 12.42 6.10 -24.39
C ARG A 68 12.39 7.48 -25.06
N TRP A 69 11.59 8.40 -24.55
CA TRP A 69 11.45 9.75 -25.11
C TRP A 69 12.69 10.61 -24.87
N THR A 70 13.26 10.54 -23.67
CA THR A 70 14.48 11.27 -23.34
C THR A 70 15.73 10.65 -23.96
N ALA A 71 15.65 9.36 -24.34
CA ALA A 71 16.79 8.57 -24.80
C ALA A 71 18.02 8.72 -23.87
N SER A 72 17.78 8.71 -22.56
CA SER A 72 18.82 8.93 -21.56
C SER A 72 18.64 8.06 -20.32
N ARG A 73 19.76 7.50 -19.82
CA ARG A 73 19.78 6.77 -18.54
C ARG A 73 19.54 7.68 -17.34
N ALA A 74 19.77 8.98 -17.48
CA ALA A 74 19.45 9.94 -16.44
C ALA A 74 17.95 9.94 -16.09
N ALA A 75 17.07 9.43 -16.98
CA ALA A 75 15.65 9.30 -16.70
C ALA A 75 15.39 8.44 -15.45
N ALA A 76 16.21 7.40 -15.24
CA ALA A 76 16.13 6.55 -14.06
C ALA A 76 16.46 7.31 -12.76
N ALA A 77 17.24 8.38 -12.82
CA ALA A 77 17.60 9.19 -11.65
C ALA A 77 16.66 10.40 -11.45
N LEU A 78 16.15 10.99 -12.54
CA LEU A 78 15.42 12.27 -12.50
C LEU A 78 13.90 12.13 -12.44
N LEU A 79 13.34 11.06 -13.01
CA LEU A 79 11.89 10.86 -13.00
C LEU A 79 11.34 10.46 -11.61
N PRO A 80 12.01 9.63 -10.78
CA PRO A 80 11.48 9.30 -9.46
C PRO A 80 11.35 10.54 -8.55
N PRO A 81 12.36 11.43 -8.41
CA PRO A 81 12.19 12.66 -7.64
C PRO A 81 11.05 13.55 -8.16
N ALA A 82 10.86 13.65 -9.48
CA ALA A 82 9.75 14.42 -10.04
C ALA A 82 8.38 13.85 -9.62
N PHE A 83 8.22 12.52 -9.67
CA PHE A 83 7.03 11.84 -9.15
C PHE A 83 6.83 12.11 -7.66
N LEU A 84 7.88 11.94 -6.85
CA LEU A 84 7.81 12.12 -5.40
C LEU A 84 7.45 13.55 -5.02
N LEU A 85 8.02 14.55 -5.72
CA LEU A 85 7.66 15.96 -5.52
C LEU A 85 6.18 16.22 -5.82
N GLY A 86 5.67 15.69 -6.93
CA GLY A 86 4.25 15.78 -7.25
C GLY A 86 3.36 15.13 -6.19
N PHE A 87 3.73 13.93 -5.75
CA PHE A 87 3.02 13.15 -4.73
C PHE A 87 2.96 13.90 -3.39
N GLU A 88 4.10 14.35 -2.86
CA GLU A 88 4.16 15.07 -1.58
C GLU A 88 3.46 16.43 -1.64
N LEU A 89 3.64 17.19 -2.73
CA LEU A 89 3.04 18.52 -2.87
C LEU A 89 1.51 18.44 -2.90
N ALA A 90 0.96 17.43 -3.58
CA ALA A 90 -0.48 17.25 -3.73
C ALA A 90 -1.17 16.87 -2.42
N ARG A 91 -0.52 16.05 -1.60
CA ARG A 91 -1.13 15.54 -0.35
C ARG A 91 -0.84 16.40 0.89
N ARG A 92 -0.02 17.44 0.79
CA ARG A 92 0.42 18.25 1.95
C ARG A 92 -0.70 18.86 2.78
N THR A 93 -1.87 19.08 2.18
CA THR A 93 -3.05 19.66 2.84
C THR A 93 -4.03 18.62 3.37
N SER A 94 -3.69 17.33 3.29
CA SER A 94 -4.57 16.23 3.74
C SER A 94 -4.78 16.19 5.26
N GLY A 95 -3.95 16.90 6.05
CA GLY A 95 -4.05 16.90 7.51
C GLY A 95 -3.69 15.57 8.18
N LEU A 96 -3.18 14.60 7.41
CA LEU A 96 -2.88 13.26 7.90
C LEU A 96 -1.56 13.20 8.69
N PRO A 97 -1.50 12.47 9.81
CA PRO A 97 -0.25 12.29 10.57
C PRO A 97 0.90 11.69 9.73
N THR A 98 0.58 10.80 8.78
CA THR A 98 1.55 10.19 7.85
C THR A 98 2.12 11.17 6.81
N VAL A 99 1.52 12.35 6.70
CA VAL A 99 1.93 13.43 5.78
C VAL A 99 2.47 14.64 6.56
N ALA A 100 2.26 14.69 7.87
CA ALA A 100 2.78 15.75 8.74
C ALA A 100 4.33 15.78 8.74
N PRO A 101 4.93 16.94 9.09
CA PRO A 101 6.37 17.01 9.36
C PRO A 101 6.80 15.97 10.39
N PHE A 102 8.07 15.54 10.33
CA PHE A 102 8.62 14.63 11.33
C PHE A 102 8.54 15.26 12.72
N ASP A 103 7.90 14.55 13.64
CA ASP A 103 7.94 14.89 15.06
C ASP A 103 8.79 13.84 15.82
N PRO A 104 10.03 14.18 16.21
CA PRO A 104 10.89 13.27 16.97
C PRO A 104 10.39 13.02 18.40
N GLY A 105 9.43 13.81 18.90
CA GLY A 105 8.78 13.60 20.19
C GLY A 105 7.59 12.64 20.14
N SER A 106 7.13 12.27 18.94
CA SER A 106 6.02 11.34 18.77
C SER A 106 6.48 9.88 18.91
N GLU A 107 5.78 9.10 19.73
CA GLU A 107 5.98 7.65 19.86
C GLU A 107 5.89 6.91 18.51
N PHE A 108 5.12 7.44 17.57
CA PHE A 108 4.90 6.87 16.24
C PHE A 108 5.60 7.63 15.11
N GLY A 109 6.41 8.65 15.39
CA GLY A 109 6.97 9.54 14.36
C GLY A 109 7.80 8.83 13.29
N LEU A 110 8.66 7.89 13.70
CA LEU A 110 9.46 7.08 12.77
C LEU A 110 8.58 6.13 11.94
N LEU A 111 7.61 5.49 12.57
CA LEU A 111 6.67 4.57 11.90
C LEU A 111 5.81 5.33 10.89
N ALA A 112 5.31 6.51 11.25
CA ALA A 112 4.53 7.38 10.37
C ALA A 112 5.32 7.81 9.13
N ILE A 113 6.62 8.10 9.26
CA ILE A 113 7.49 8.39 8.10
C ILE A 113 7.71 7.14 7.27
N ALA A 114 8.05 6.02 7.89
CA ALA A 114 8.35 4.79 7.16
C ALA A 114 7.13 4.34 6.33
N LEU A 115 5.96 4.26 6.96
CA LEU A 115 4.72 3.83 6.31
C LEU A 115 4.14 4.91 5.40
N GLY A 116 4.20 6.18 5.81
CA GLY A 116 3.60 7.29 5.08
C GLY A 116 4.40 7.76 3.88
N ARG A 117 5.73 7.61 3.90
CA ARG A 117 6.64 8.12 2.85
C ARG A 117 7.48 7.00 2.25
N VAL A 118 8.31 6.34 3.05
CA VAL A 118 9.32 5.40 2.52
C VAL A 118 8.67 4.26 1.73
N VAL A 119 7.63 3.63 2.26
CA VAL A 119 6.93 2.53 1.57
C VAL A 119 6.30 3.00 0.24
N PRO A 120 5.44 4.05 0.20
CA PRO A 120 4.93 4.59 -1.07
C PRO A 120 6.02 5.01 -2.05
N TRP A 121 7.11 5.60 -1.56
CA TRP A 121 8.22 6.04 -2.40
C TRP A 121 8.96 4.87 -3.04
N LEU A 122 9.14 3.76 -2.33
CA LEU A 122 9.74 2.55 -2.87
C LEU A 122 8.80 1.88 -3.89
N LEU A 123 7.50 1.76 -3.56
CA LEU A 123 6.48 1.19 -4.43
C LEU A 123 6.31 1.97 -5.74
N ALA A 124 6.52 3.28 -5.73
CA ALA A 124 6.48 4.09 -6.94
C ALA A 124 7.83 4.21 -7.64
N GLY A 125 8.88 4.51 -6.88
CA GLY A 125 10.21 4.87 -7.39
C GLY A 125 10.97 3.69 -7.99
N VAL A 126 10.95 2.51 -7.36
CA VAL A 126 11.69 1.34 -7.86
C VAL A 126 11.15 0.88 -9.23
N PRO A 127 9.82 0.71 -9.44
CA PRO A 127 9.30 0.38 -10.77
C PRO A 127 9.58 1.45 -11.80
N LEU A 128 9.56 2.73 -11.41
CA LEU A 128 9.88 3.84 -12.30
C LEU A 128 11.34 3.77 -12.79
N VAL A 129 12.29 3.50 -11.89
CA VAL A 129 13.72 3.30 -12.20
C VAL A 129 13.90 2.14 -13.18
N VAL A 130 13.28 0.98 -12.88
CA VAL A 130 13.36 -0.22 -13.72
C VAL A 130 12.76 0.06 -15.11
N GLY A 131 11.59 0.70 -15.17
CA GLY A 131 10.95 1.14 -16.41
C GLY A 131 11.86 2.04 -17.24
N ALA A 132 12.42 3.10 -16.65
CA ALA A 132 13.33 4.03 -17.33
C ALA A 132 14.61 3.35 -17.84
N GLY A 133 15.13 2.38 -17.11
CA GLY A 133 16.23 1.53 -17.55
C GLY A 133 15.89 0.74 -18.82
N TRP A 134 14.72 0.12 -18.87
CA TRP A 134 14.23 -0.57 -20.09
C TRP A 134 13.97 0.39 -21.24
N GLY A 135 13.38 1.56 -20.98
CA GLY A 135 13.07 2.58 -21.98
C GLY A 135 14.31 3.15 -22.68
N SER A 136 15.38 3.39 -21.92
CA SER A 136 16.63 3.98 -22.41
C SER A 136 17.63 2.97 -22.99
N ARG A 137 17.30 1.67 -23.00
CA ARG A 137 18.23 0.58 -23.40
C ARG A 137 18.82 0.72 -24.79
N ARG A 138 18.10 1.36 -25.73
CA ARG A 138 18.56 1.60 -27.12
C ARG A 138 19.82 2.46 -27.21
N VAL A 139 20.17 3.19 -26.14
CA VAL A 139 21.29 4.14 -26.10
C VAL A 139 22.62 3.43 -25.81
N GLN A 140 22.62 2.31 -25.09
CA GLN A 140 23.81 1.46 -24.89
C GLN A 140 23.38 0.03 -24.50
N PRO A 141 23.46 -0.95 -25.42
CA PRO A 141 23.06 -2.32 -25.17
C PRO A 141 24.12 -3.05 -24.33
N ARG A 142 24.04 -2.93 -23.00
CA ARG A 142 24.70 -3.86 -22.08
C ARG A 142 23.78 -5.04 -21.77
N ARG A 143 24.34 -6.15 -21.28
CA ARG A 143 23.54 -7.29 -20.78
C ARG A 143 22.59 -6.78 -19.69
N PRO A 144 21.26 -6.92 -19.85
CA PRO A 144 20.28 -6.27 -18.98
C PRO A 144 20.04 -7.06 -17.68
N VAL A 145 21.08 -7.70 -17.11
CA VAL A 145 20.92 -8.64 -15.97
C VAL A 145 20.21 -7.97 -14.79
N ALA A 146 20.64 -6.78 -14.39
CA ALA A 146 20.02 -6.03 -13.29
C ALA A 146 18.57 -5.62 -13.59
N LEU A 147 18.25 -5.28 -14.85
CA LEU A 147 16.88 -4.91 -15.24
C LEU A 147 15.95 -6.13 -15.27
N VAL A 148 16.45 -7.27 -15.74
CA VAL A 148 15.69 -8.54 -15.71
C VAL A 148 15.44 -8.97 -14.27
N ALA A 149 16.47 -8.96 -13.42
CA ALA A 149 16.34 -9.27 -12.00
C ALA A 149 15.37 -8.32 -11.29
N GLY A 150 15.49 -7.01 -11.52
CA GLY A 150 14.58 -6.01 -10.97
C GLY A 150 13.14 -6.19 -11.44
N SER A 151 12.90 -6.44 -12.73
CA SER A 151 11.57 -6.73 -13.25
C SER A 151 10.97 -8.02 -12.68
N ALA A 152 11.78 -9.08 -12.53
CA ALA A 152 11.34 -10.33 -11.91
C ALA A 152 10.96 -10.12 -10.44
N ALA A 153 11.78 -9.40 -9.67
CA ALA A 153 11.48 -9.07 -8.27
C ALA A 153 10.19 -8.24 -8.13
N LEU A 154 9.99 -7.25 -9.01
CA LEU A 154 8.76 -6.44 -9.02
C LEU A 154 7.53 -7.26 -9.41
N ALA A 155 7.65 -8.19 -10.35
CA ALA A 155 6.56 -9.08 -10.74
C ALA A 155 6.19 -10.05 -9.61
N LEU A 156 7.19 -10.62 -8.92
CA LEU A 156 6.98 -11.46 -7.75
C LEU A 156 6.31 -10.69 -6.61
N LEU A 157 6.79 -9.48 -6.31
CA LEU A 157 6.19 -8.60 -5.31
C LEU A 157 4.74 -8.25 -5.69
N ALA A 158 4.49 -7.85 -6.93
CA ALA A 158 3.15 -7.52 -7.41
C ALA A 158 2.20 -8.72 -7.31
N GLY A 159 2.68 -9.91 -7.68
CA GLY A 159 1.94 -11.15 -7.53
C GLY A 159 1.59 -11.42 -6.07
N TRP A 160 2.57 -11.34 -5.17
CA TRP A 160 2.37 -11.54 -3.73
C TRP A 160 1.38 -10.54 -3.13
N LEU A 161 1.45 -9.26 -3.49
CA LEU A 161 0.57 -8.21 -2.98
C LEU A 161 -0.91 -8.43 -3.30
N VAL A 162 -1.24 -9.12 -4.39
CA VAL A 162 -2.64 -9.36 -4.81
C VAL A 162 -3.14 -10.75 -4.45
N VAL A 163 -2.32 -11.60 -3.82
CA VAL A 163 -2.78 -12.87 -3.27
C VAL A 163 -3.82 -12.57 -2.18
N PRO A 164 -5.07 -13.05 -2.31
CA PRO A 164 -6.07 -12.83 -1.27
C PRO A 164 -5.61 -13.51 0.02
N PRO A 165 -5.78 -12.88 1.18
CA PRO A 165 -5.48 -13.53 2.45
C PRO A 165 -6.41 -14.72 2.64
N VAL A 166 -5.82 -15.86 3.00
CA VAL A 166 -6.54 -17.09 3.32
C VAL A 166 -6.25 -17.40 4.80
N PRO A 167 -7.26 -17.81 5.60
CA PRO A 167 -7.03 -18.28 6.96
C PRO A 167 -6.02 -19.42 6.95
N ASN A 168 -5.10 -19.45 7.90
CA ASN A 168 -4.21 -20.62 8.03
C ASN A 168 -5.02 -21.79 8.59
N PRO A 169 -5.11 -22.94 7.88
CA PRO A 169 -5.87 -24.09 8.36
C PRO A 169 -5.40 -24.57 9.72
N VAL A 170 -6.33 -25.01 10.56
CA VAL A 170 -6.03 -25.74 11.79
C VAL A 170 -5.93 -27.23 11.43
N HIS A 171 -4.74 -27.82 11.59
CA HIS A 171 -4.43 -29.17 11.09
C HIS A 171 -4.86 -30.32 12.02
N THR A 172 -5.70 -30.05 13.01
CA THR A 172 -6.26 -31.04 13.95
C THR A 172 -7.61 -31.55 13.47
N ALA A 173 -8.02 -32.76 13.87
CA ALA A 173 -9.36 -33.27 13.58
C ALA A 173 -10.44 -32.32 14.12
N GLY A 174 -11.42 -31.94 13.28
CA GLY A 174 -12.43 -30.92 13.62
C GLY A 174 -11.95 -29.47 13.49
N GLY A 175 -10.65 -29.25 13.21
CA GLY A 175 -10.04 -27.95 13.03
C GLY A 175 -10.71 -27.12 11.93
N PHE A 176 -11.00 -25.86 12.25
CA PHE A 176 -11.54 -24.89 11.32
C PHE A 176 -10.83 -23.55 11.44
N ALA A 177 -10.72 -22.86 10.32
CA ALA A 177 -10.24 -21.48 10.24
C ALA A 177 -11.07 -20.75 9.18
N GLU A 178 -11.60 -19.58 9.52
CA GLU A 178 -12.51 -18.80 8.68
C GLU A 178 -12.17 -17.32 8.78
N LEU A 179 -12.08 -16.64 7.63
CA LEU A 179 -11.97 -15.19 7.55
C LEU A 179 -13.30 -14.67 7.06
N ALA A 180 -14.05 -14.00 7.92
CA ALA A 180 -15.45 -13.67 7.71
C ALA A 180 -15.69 -12.16 7.78
N PRO A 181 -16.49 -11.59 6.88
CA PRO A 181 -17.00 -10.25 7.05
C PRO A 181 -18.12 -10.22 8.10
N VAL A 182 -18.19 -9.14 8.86
CA VAL A 182 -19.27 -8.83 9.82
C VAL A 182 -19.70 -7.38 9.66
N GLU A 183 -20.99 -7.09 9.84
CA GLU A 183 -21.51 -5.72 9.84
C GLU A 183 -21.48 -5.18 11.26
N LEU A 184 -20.66 -4.16 11.51
CA LEU A 184 -20.48 -3.54 12.83
C LEU A 184 -20.50 -2.01 12.68
N GLY A 185 -21.39 -1.35 13.40
CA GLY A 185 -21.55 0.10 13.37
C GLY A 185 -21.85 0.66 11.98
N GLY A 186 -22.57 -0.11 11.14
CA GLY A 186 -22.94 0.28 9.78
C GLY A 186 -21.86 0.07 8.71
N HIS A 187 -20.73 -0.57 9.07
CA HIS A 187 -19.67 -0.87 8.13
C HIS A 187 -19.33 -2.36 8.12
N ARG A 188 -18.90 -2.84 6.95
CA ARG A 188 -18.32 -4.16 6.79
C ARG A 188 -16.91 -4.20 7.38
N GLN A 189 -16.77 -4.89 8.51
CA GLN A 189 -15.50 -5.21 9.17
C GLN A 189 -15.19 -6.70 9.03
N TRP A 190 -14.03 -7.14 9.51
CA TRP A 190 -13.53 -8.50 9.32
C TRP A 190 -13.08 -9.14 10.63
N ILE A 191 -13.38 -10.42 10.74
CA ILE A 191 -12.92 -11.28 11.84
C ILE A 191 -12.25 -12.53 11.28
N GLU A 192 -11.27 -13.06 12.01
CA GLU A 192 -10.76 -14.41 11.80
C GLU A 192 -11.24 -15.30 12.95
N ILE A 193 -11.76 -16.47 12.63
CA ILE A 193 -12.31 -17.43 13.59
C ILE A 193 -11.55 -18.74 13.45
N ARG A 194 -11.02 -19.25 14.56
CA ARG A 194 -10.22 -20.49 14.59
C ARG A 194 -10.62 -21.35 15.79
N GLY A 195 -10.59 -22.66 15.64
CA GLY A 195 -10.84 -23.61 16.74
C GLY A 195 -10.83 -25.07 16.28
N THR A 196 -10.98 -26.00 17.21
CA THR A 196 -11.13 -27.44 16.91
C THR A 196 -12.54 -27.98 17.19
N ASP A 197 -13.36 -27.25 17.97
CA ASP A 197 -14.77 -27.55 18.18
C ASP A 197 -15.60 -26.25 18.28
N ARG A 198 -16.66 -26.13 17.46
CA ARG A 198 -17.56 -24.96 17.45
C ARG A 198 -18.43 -24.84 18.71
N ARG A 199 -18.45 -25.86 19.56
CA ARG A 199 -19.13 -25.87 20.86
C ARG A 199 -18.26 -25.30 21.98
N ASN A 200 -16.96 -25.11 21.73
CA ASN A 200 -16.07 -24.50 22.70
C ASN A 200 -16.52 -23.07 23.04
N PRO A 201 -16.22 -22.59 24.26
CA PRO A 201 -16.38 -21.18 24.60
C PRO A 201 -15.67 -20.27 23.59
N VAL A 202 -16.24 -19.10 23.34
CA VAL A 202 -15.67 -18.11 22.41
C VAL A 202 -14.78 -17.13 23.16
N LEU A 203 -13.54 -16.98 22.70
CA LEU A 203 -12.59 -15.97 23.14
C LEU A 203 -12.44 -14.91 22.03
N LEU A 204 -12.94 -13.69 22.27
CA LEU A 204 -12.74 -12.55 21.40
C LEU A 204 -11.44 -11.83 21.80
N TYR A 205 -10.46 -11.86 20.91
CA TYR A 205 -9.17 -11.19 21.05
C TYR A 205 -9.26 -9.76 20.50
N LEU A 206 -8.88 -8.78 21.32
CA LEU A 206 -8.87 -7.36 20.97
C LEU A 206 -7.42 -6.91 20.82
N SER A 207 -7.04 -6.62 19.58
CA SER A 207 -5.71 -6.15 19.19
C SER A 207 -5.31 -4.82 19.79
N GLY A 208 -4.01 -4.62 19.94
CA GLY A 208 -3.40 -3.38 20.38
C GLY A 208 -3.24 -2.32 19.30
N GLY A 209 -2.16 -1.54 19.43
CA GLY A 209 -1.86 -0.37 18.61
C GLY A 209 -2.03 0.94 19.38
N PRO A 210 -3.04 1.79 19.09
CA PRO A 210 -4.28 1.50 18.34
C PRO A 210 -4.07 1.27 16.83
N GLY A 211 -4.91 0.41 16.24
CA GLY A 211 -4.94 0.18 14.79
C GLY A 211 -4.02 -0.93 14.27
N GLN A 212 -3.57 -1.85 15.14
CA GLN A 212 -2.84 -3.05 14.76
C GLN A 212 -3.81 -4.16 14.32
N SER A 213 -3.41 -4.94 13.31
CA SER A 213 -4.11 -6.16 12.89
C SER A 213 -3.35 -7.38 13.40
N ASP A 214 -4.00 -8.21 14.23
CA ASP A 214 -3.38 -9.43 14.76
C ASP A 214 -3.96 -10.73 14.20
N LEU A 215 -4.75 -10.69 13.13
CA LEU A 215 -5.33 -11.90 12.52
C LEU A 215 -4.27 -12.99 12.27
N ALA A 216 -3.04 -12.60 11.90
CA ALA A 216 -1.91 -13.51 11.75
C ALA A 216 -1.09 -13.71 13.04
N PHE A 217 -1.02 -12.72 13.92
CA PHE A 217 -0.15 -12.71 15.10
C PHE A 217 -0.71 -13.52 16.26
N SER A 218 -2.04 -13.47 16.47
CA SER A 218 -2.75 -14.22 17.52
C SER A 218 -2.44 -15.72 17.48
N ARG A 219 -2.15 -16.26 16.30
CA ARG A 219 -1.78 -17.66 16.09
C ARG A 219 -0.49 -18.03 16.83
N VAL A 220 0.50 -17.14 16.85
CA VAL A 220 1.78 -17.40 17.49
C VAL A 220 1.62 -17.56 19.01
N ILE A 221 0.65 -16.87 19.60
CA ILE A 221 0.48 -16.77 21.05
C ILE A 221 -0.69 -17.59 21.61
N LEU A 222 -1.73 -17.82 20.81
CA LEU A 222 -2.98 -18.44 21.27
C LEU A 222 -3.29 -19.80 20.61
N GLU A 223 -2.49 -20.28 19.65
CA GLU A 223 -2.71 -21.58 19.00
C GLU A 223 -2.81 -22.77 19.97
N PRO A 224 -2.05 -22.83 21.08
CA PRO A 224 -2.23 -23.89 22.09
C PRO A 224 -3.61 -23.91 22.76
N LEU A 225 -4.40 -22.83 22.68
CA LEU A 225 -5.72 -22.73 23.29
C LEU A 225 -6.86 -23.20 22.38
N LEU A 226 -6.58 -23.57 21.12
CA LEU A 226 -7.62 -23.92 20.14
C LEU A 226 -8.44 -25.16 20.52
N ASP A 227 -7.90 -26.03 21.39
CA ASP A 227 -8.59 -27.20 21.92
C ASP A 227 -9.62 -26.84 23.00
N ASP A 228 -9.42 -25.73 23.70
CA ASP A 228 -10.27 -25.29 24.81
C ASP A 228 -11.25 -24.18 24.41
N VAL A 229 -10.89 -23.33 23.44
CA VAL A 229 -11.69 -22.17 23.01
C VAL A 229 -11.74 -22.01 21.50
N THR A 230 -12.84 -21.44 21.00
CA THR A 230 -12.89 -20.85 19.66
C THR A 230 -12.35 -19.42 19.76
N ILE A 231 -11.23 -19.15 19.08
CA ILE A 231 -10.60 -17.84 19.04
C ILE A 231 -11.22 -17.03 17.91
N VAL A 232 -11.57 -15.77 18.23
CA VAL A 232 -12.04 -14.79 17.26
C VAL A 232 -11.14 -13.56 17.35
N ASP A 233 -10.40 -13.30 16.29
CA ASP A 233 -9.65 -12.07 16.10
C ASP A 233 -10.48 -11.05 15.31
N TRP A 234 -10.31 -9.77 15.61
CA TRP A 234 -11.07 -8.69 14.97
C TRP A 234 -10.15 -7.61 14.42
N ASP A 235 -10.26 -7.35 13.12
CA ASP A 235 -9.74 -6.13 12.53
C ASP A 235 -10.74 -5.00 12.78
N GLN A 236 -10.42 -4.09 13.70
CA GLN A 236 -11.24 -2.89 13.93
C GLN A 236 -11.35 -2.01 12.69
N ARG A 237 -12.38 -1.14 12.66
CA ARG A 237 -12.57 -0.15 11.58
C ARG A 237 -11.27 0.59 11.25
N GLY A 238 -10.96 0.69 9.95
CA GLY A 238 -9.75 1.36 9.48
C GLY A 238 -8.45 0.57 9.63
N THR A 239 -8.52 -0.68 10.10
CA THR A 239 -7.34 -1.55 10.31
C THR A 239 -7.39 -2.78 9.41
N GLY A 240 -6.21 -3.23 8.96
CA GLY A 240 -6.06 -4.49 8.24
C GLY A 240 -7.07 -4.65 7.10
N LYS A 241 -7.86 -5.72 7.12
CA LYS A 241 -8.89 -6.02 6.12
C LYS A 241 -10.15 -5.16 6.27
N SER A 242 -10.37 -4.60 7.47
CA SER A 242 -11.40 -3.61 7.77
C SER A 242 -10.97 -2.18 7.42
N TYR A 243 -9.84 -1.98 6.75
CA TYR A 243 -9.40 -0.66 6.29
C TYR A 243 -10.47 0.11 5.48
N PRO A 244 -11.25 -0.51 4.56
CA PRO A 244 -12.31 0.20 3.86
C PRO A 244 -13.44 0.74 4.75
N ALA A 245 -13.54 0.28 6.00
CA ALA A 245 -14.44 0.83 7.01
C ALA A 245 -13.88 2.08 7.72
N LEU A 246 -12.74 2.62 7.25
CA LEU A 246 -12.20 3.87 7.75
C LEU A 246 -13.17 5.03 7.48
N ASP A 247 -13.73 5.55 8.56
CA ASP A 247 -14.43 6.84 8.59
C ASP A 247 -13.83 7.66 9.73
N GLU A 248 -13.10 8.72 9.38
CA GLU A 248 -12.34 9.56 10.32
C GLU A 248 -13.22 10.11 11.45
N GLY A 249 -14.48 10.47 11.14
CA GLY A 249 -15.42 10.99 12.14
C GLY A 249 -15.89 9.93 13.13
N SER A 250 -15.71 8.65 12.81
CA SER A 250 -16.15 7.51 13.61
C SER A 250 -15.04 6.89 14.48
N LEU A 251 -13.80 7.37 14.37
CA LEU A 251 -12.65 6.86 15.14
C LEU A 251 -12.65 7.40 16.58
N THR A 252 -13.70 7.05 17.34
CA THR A 252 -13.84 7.39 18.76
C THR A 252 -13.82 6.15 19.63
N LEU A 253 -13.41 6.30 20.90
CA LEU A 253 -13.44 5.21 21.87
C LEU A 253 -14.84 4.62 22.01
N ASP A 254 -15.87 5.46 22.15
CA ASP A 254 -17.26 5.01 22.29
C ASP A 254 -17.72 4.17 21.09
N ARG A 255 -17.33 4.54 19.87
CA ARG A 255 -17.66 3.76 18.67
C ARG A 255 -16.91 2.44 18.63
N ALA A 256 -15.64 2.42 19.01
CA ALA A 256 -14.85 1.19 19.09
C ALA A 256 -15.43 0.21 20.12
N VAL A 257 -15.78 0.70 21.31
CA VAL A 257 -16.48 -0.10 22.35
C VAL A 257 -17.84 -0.58 21.83
N GLY A 258 -18.58 0.27 21.13
CA GLY A 258 -19.84 -0.09 20.47
C GLY A 258 -19.69 -1.25 19.47
N ASP A 259 -18.63 -1.24 18.65
CA ASP A 259 -18.32 -2.33 17.73
C ASP A 259 -18.02 -3.63 18.46
N VAL A 260 -17.25 -3.58 19.57
CA VAL A 260 -16.96 -4.76 20.41
C VAL A 260 -18.24 -5.34 21.00
N VAL A 261 -19.16 -4.50 21.49
CA VAL A 261 -20.45 -4.95 22.04
C VAL A 261 -21.33 -5.58 20.96
N GLU A 262 -21.41 -4.98 19.77
CA GLU A 262 -22.13 -5.55 18.62
C GLU A 262 -21.52 -6.89 18.19
N LEU A 263 -20.19 -6.98 18.13
CA LEU A 263 -19.48 -8.20 17.78
C LEU A 263 -19.69 -9.30 18.82
N ALA A 264 -19.59 -8.98 20.11
CA ALA A 264 -19.84 -9.94 21.19
C ALA A 264 -21.24 -10.55 21.09
N ARG A 265 -22.28 -9.73 20.82
CA ARG A 265 -23.65 -10.21 20.59
C ARG A 265 -23.75 -11.08 19.33
N HIS A 266 -23.11 -10.66 18.23
CA HIS A 266 -23.06 -11.44 17.00
C HIS A 266 -22.46 -12.84 17.25
N LEU A 267 -21.38 -12.93 18.01
CA LEU A 267 -20.70 -14.18 18.33
C LEU A 267 -21.51 -15.07 19.26
N THR A 268 -22.14 -14.51 20.30
CA THR A 268 -23.09 -15.23 21.16
C THR A 268 -24.19 -15.89 20.33
N LEU A 269 -24.80 -15.15 19.40
CA LEU A 269 -25.85 -15.69 18.51
C LEU A 269 -25.29 -16.75 17.55
N ARG A 270 -24.15 -16.47 16.93
CA ARG A 270 -23.52 -17.35 15.93
C ARG A 270 -23.13 -18.71 16.50
N PHE A 271 -22.61 -18.74 17.73
CA PHE A 271 -22.13 -19.97 18.37
C PHE A 271 -23.09 -20.56 19.41
N GLY A 272 -24.24 -19.92 19.65
CA GLY A 272 -25.20 -20.35 20.67
C GLY A 272 -24.63 -20.32 22.10
N GLN A 273 -23.64 -19.46 22.34
CA GLN A 273 -22.96 -19.35 23.63
C GLN A 273 -23.62 -18.26 24.50
N PRO A 274 -23.81 -18.46 25.81
CA PRO A 274 -24.46 -17.47 26.67
C PRO A 274 -23.62 -16.20 26.86
N ARG A 275 -22.31 -16.27 26.61
CA ARG A 275 -21.34 -15.18 26.75
C ARG A 275 -20.13 -15.40 25.84
N VAL A 276 -19.33 -14.35 25.67
CA VAL A 276 -17.98 -14.41 25.11
C VAL A 276 -16.97 -13.98 26.17
N TYR A 277 -15.76 -14.53 26.10
CA TYR A 277 -14.61 -14.08 26.89
C TYR A 277 -13.87 -13.01 26.10
N LEU A 278 -13.36 -11.97 26.77
CA LEU A 278 -12.55 -10.93 26.16
C LEU A 278 -11.08 -11.09 26.58
N LEU A 279 -10.16 -10.98 25.63
CA LEU A 279 -8.73 -10.85 25.89
C LEU A 279 -8.23 -9.61 25.14
N GLY A 280 -7.95 -8.55 25.88
CA GLY A 280 -7.43 -7.30 25.32
C GLY A 280 -5.92 -7.19 25.46
N GLU A 281 -5.24 -6.89 24.36
CA GLU A 281 -3.81 -6.60 24.30
C GLU A 281 -3.59 -5.09 24.14
N SER A 282 -2.84 -4.46 25.04
CA SER A 282 -2.48 -3.04 24.96
C SER A 282 -3.71 -2.13 24.78
N TRP A 283 -3.88 -1.45 23.64
CA TRP A 283 -5.09 -0.69 23.30
C TRP A 283 -6.38 -1.52 23.44
N GLY A 284 -6.35 -2.81 23.12
CA GLY A 284 -7.46 -3.72 23.32
C GLY A 284 -7.89 -3.85 24.78
N SER A 285 -6.99 -3.61 25.75
CA SER A 285 -7.33 -3.56 27.18
C SER A 285 -8.11 -2.30 27.58
N ILE A 286 -8.13 -1.26 26.73
CA ILE A 286 -8.96 -0.06 26.91
C ILE A 286 -10.37 -0.30 26.34
N LEU A 287 -10.48 -1.18 25.34
CA LEU A 287 -11.75 -1.47 24.66
C LEU A 287 -12.67 -2.44 25.43
N GLY A 288 -12.08 -3.36 26.21
CA GLY A 288 -12.79 -4.42 26.96
C GLY A 288 -12.88 -4.11 28.45
#